data_AF-A0A662TB92-F1
#
_entry.id   AF-A0A662TB92-F1
#
_cell.length_a   1.000
_cell.length_b   1.000
_cell.length_c   1.000
_cell.angle_alpha   90.00
_cell.angle_beta   90.00
_cell.angle_gamma   90.00
#
_symmetry.space_group_name_H-M   'P 1'
#
loop_
_entity.id
_entity.type
_entity.pdbx_description
1 polymer ?
#
loop_
_entity_poly.entity_id
_entity_poly.type
_entity_poly.pdbx_seq_one_letter_code
_entity_poly.pdbx_strand_id
1 'polypeptide(L)'
;MSTLPPYTSPAWTSILTGVNPGKHGIFGFIAFDNGEPKSVTAFDVKYPRLFEILAFHKLRSVVINTPLTYPPSALVGLKRLTLASDWASPKQAI
;
A
#
# COMPACT_ATOMS: atom_id res chain seq x y z
N MET A 1 3.15 16.38 -6.50
CA MET A 1 3.20 16.38 -5.02
C MET A 1 4.38 15.53 -4.59
N SER A 2 5.24 16.04 -3.72
CA SER A 2 6.34 15.28 -3.11
C SER A 2 6.00 15.01 -1.65
N THR A 3 6.36 13.83 -1.14
CA THR A 3 6.35 13.54 0.30
C THR A 3 7.69 13.88 0.91
N LEU A 4 7.74 14.09 2.22
CA LEU A 4 8.99 14.05 2.98
C LEU A 4 8.99 12.73 3.76
N PRO A 5 9.92 11.79 3.48
CA PRO A 5 11.04 11.87 2.52
C PRO A 5 10.60 11.76 1.05
N PRO A 6 11.36 12.36 0.09
CA PRO A 6 11.05 12.32 -1.34
C PRO A 6 11.46 10.96 -1.92
N TYR A 7 10.66 9.95 -1.61
CA TYR A 7 10.91 8.57 -2.02
C TYR A 7 9.64 7.94 -2.58
N THR A 8 9.80 6.98 -3.50
CA THR A 8 8.70 6.43 -4.29
C THR A 8 7.64 5.76 -3.40
N SER A 9 8.04 4.93 -2.43
CA SER A 9 7.09 4.23 -1.55
C SER A 9 6.22 5.15 -0.68
N PRO A 10 6.75 6.14 0.06
CA PRO A 10 5.91 7.08 0.79
C PRO A 10 5.02 7.91 -0.14
N ALA A 11 5.52 8.33 -1.30
CA ALA A 11 4.74 9.13 -2.26
C ALA A 11 3.51 8.38 -2.78
N TRP A 12 3.68 7.14 -3.24
CA TRP A 12 2.56 6.30 -3.67
C TRP A 12 1.56 6.04 -2.55
N THR A 13 2.06 5.75 -1.34
CA THR A 13 1.18 5.49 -0.20
C THR A 13 0.39 6.74 0.18
N SER A 14 1.01 7.93 0.14
CA SER A 14 0.31 9.20 0.38
C SER A 14 -0.78 9.48 -0.66
N ILE A 15 -0.53 9.19 -1.94
CA ILE A 15 -1.55 9.32 -3.00
C ILE A 15 -2.75 8.42 -2.71
N LEU A 16 -2.51 7.18 -2.31
CA LEU A 16 -3.57 6.20 -2.08
C LEU A 16 -4.34 6.45 -0.78
N THR A 17 -3.68 6.96 0.25
CA THR A 17 -4.28 7.12 1.59
C THR A 17 -4.80 8.54 1.85
N GLY A 18 -4.38 9.52 1.03
CA GLY A 18 -4.72 10.93 1.21
C GLY A 18 -4.08 11.59 2.42
N VAL A 19 -3.12 10.94 3.07
CA VAL A 19 -2.43 11.43 4.27
C VAL A 19 -0.91 11.39 4.09
N ASN A 20 -0.16 12.06 4.97
CA ASN A 20 1.30 12.11 4.89
C ASN A 20 1.98 10.85 5.48
N PRO A 21 3.31 10.67 5.26
CA PRO A 21 4.09 9.55 5.80
C PRO A 21 3.97 9.34 7.32
N GLY A 22 3.86 10.42 8.09
CA GLY A 22 3.65 10.33 9.54
C GLY A 22 2.34 9.66 9.92
N LYS A 23 1.29 9.77 9.10
CA LYS A 23 -0.02 9.15 9.34
C LYS A 23 -0.09 7.72 8.79
N HIS A 24 0.33 7.47 7.56
CA HIS A 24 0.25 6.13 6.97
C HIS A 24 1.42 5.21 7.35
N GLY A 25 2.50 5.76 7.91
CA GLY A 25 3.60 4.99 8.52
C GLY A 25 4.66 4.45 7.56
N ILE A 26 4.62 4.83 6.28
CA ILE A 26 5.55 4.33 5.26
C ILE A 26 6.58 5.41 4.95
N PHE A 27 7.86 5.06 5.07
CA PHE A 27 8.99 5.94 4.79
C PHE A 27 9.95 5.38 3.72
N GLY A 28 9.81 4.10 3.39
CA GLY A 28 10.73 3.36 2.52
C GLY A 28 10.16 1.99 2.12
N PHE A 29 10.88 1.27 1.27
CA PHE A 29 10.59 -0.15 0.96
C PHE A 29 11.21 -1.11 1.98
N ILE A 30 12.17 -0.64 2.77
CA ILE A 30 12.83 -1.36 3.86
C ILE A 30 12.57 -0.59 5.15
N ALA A 31 12.10 -1.29 6.16
CA ALA A 31 12.04 -0.84 7.55
C ALA A 31 13.09 -1.59 8.37
N PHE A 32 13.35 -1.15 9.59
CA PHE A 32 14.23 -1.85 10.53
C PHE A 32 13.40 -2.34 11.71
N ASP A 33 13.50 -3.62 12.02
CA ASP A 33 12.83 -4.27 13.16
C ASP A 33 13.92 -4.95 14.01
N ASN A 34 14.06 -4.53 15.27
CA ASN A 34 15.16 -4.94 16.17
C ASN A 34 16.58 -4.84 15.56
N GLY A 35 16.80 -3.86 14.67
CA GLY A 35 18.09 -3.64 14.00
C GLY A 35 18.30 -4.49 12.74
N GLU A 36 17.37 -5.38 12.39
CA GLU A 36 17.41 -6.16 11.16
C GLU A 36 16.55 -5.50 10.06
N PRO A 37 17.01 -5.50 8.79
CA PRO A 37 16.23 -4.97 7.69
C PRO A 37 15.04 -5.89 7.38
N LYS A 38 13.84 -5.30 7.33
CA LYS A 38 12.59 -5.96 7.02
C LYS A 38 11.92 -5.30 5.81
N SER A 39 11.47 -6.09 4.85
CA SER A 39 10.68 -5.58 3.73
C SER A 39 9.33 -5.04 4.21
N VAL A 40 8.99 -3.84 3.76
CA VAL A 40 7.68 -3.22 4.03
C VAL A 40 6.62 -3.90 3.17
N THR A 41 5.51 -4.26 3.78
CA THR A 41 4.39 -4.98 3.18
C THR A 41 3.09 -4.20 3.32
N ALA A 42 2.01 -4.73 2.74
CA ALA A 42 0.68 -4.16 2.86
C ALA A 42 0.16 -4.09 4.30
N PHE A 43 0.68 -4.91 5.22
CA PHE A 43 0.35 -4.87 6.64
C PHE A 43 0.92 -3.65 7.38
N ASP A 44 1.99 -3.06 6.84
CA ASP A 44 2.68 -1.94 7.49
C ASP A 44 2.00 -0.58 7.21
N VAL A 45 1.05 -0.55 6.27
CA VAL A 45 0.27 0.65 5.93
C VAL A 45 -0.82 0.87 6.97
N LYS A 46 -0.69 1.94 7.77
CA LYS A 46 -1.55 2.21 8.95
C LYS A 46 -2.82 3.01 8.66
N TYR A 47 -3.08 3.34 7.39
CA TYR A 47 -4.23 4.15 6.99
C TYR A 47 -4.94 3.51 5.79
N PRO A 48 -6.28 3.50 5.75
CA PRO A 48 -7.01 2.87 4.65
C PRO A 48 -6.69 3.56 3.31
N ARG A 49 -6.44 2.76 2.29
CA ARG A 49 -6.22 3.22 0.93
C ARG A 49 -7.57 3.51 0.27
N LEU A 50 -7.58 4.35 -0.77
CA LEU A 50 -8.80 4.78 -1.47
C LEU A 50 -9.67 3.61 -1.89
N PHE A 51 -9.08 2.56 -2.46
CA PHE A 51 -9.83 1.38 -2.90
C PHE A 51 -10.41 0.56 -1.73
N GLU A 52 -9.81 0.61 -0.54
CA GLU A 52 -10.35 -0.02 0.67
C GLU A 52 -11.55 0.78 1.20
N ILE A 53 -11.48 2.11 1.12
CA ILE A 53 -12.60 3.01 1.43
C ILE A 53 -13.75 2.77 0.44
N LEU A 54 -13.46 2.70 -0.86
CA LEU A 54 -14.47 2.40 -1.89
C LEU A 54 -15.13 1.02 -1.63
N ALA A 55 -14.34 0.01 -1.25
CA ALA A 55 -14.88 -1.30 -0.91
C ALA A 55 -15.79 -1.27 0.33
N PHE A 56 -15.47 -0.45 1.35
CA PHE A 56 -16.34 -0.20 2.50
C PHE A 56 -17.70 0.40 2.08
N HIS A 57 -17.68 1.31 1.11
CA HIS A 57 -18.89 1.87 0.47
C HIS A 57 -19.54 0.94 -0.56
N LYS A 58 -19.18 -0.35 -0.60
CA LYS A 58 -19.71 -1.38 -1.51
C LYS A 58 -19.44 -1.12 -3.00
N LEU A 59 -18.51 -0.23 -3.33
CA LEU A 59 -18.09 0.05 -4.70
C LEU A 59 -17.00 -0.95 -5.14
N ARG A 60 -16.90 -1.18 -6.45
CA ARG A 60 -15.86 -2.01 -7.06
C ARG A 60 -14.71 -1.14 -7.53
N SER A 61 -13.49 -1.66 -7.45
CA SER A 61 -12.28 -0.94 -7.89
C SER A 61 -11.32 -1.88 -8.60
N VAL A 62 -10.58 -1.33 -9.57
CA VAL A 62 -9.48 -2.00 -10.25
C VAL A 62 -8.21 -1.25 -9.87
N VAL A 63 -7.22 -1.98 -9.35
CA VAL A 63 -5.93 -1.44 -8.92
C VAL A 63 -4.84 -2.17 -9.69
N ILE A 64 -3.97 -1.41 -10.34
CA ILE A 64 -2.93 -1.92 -11.24
C ILE A 64 -1.59 -1.29 -10.85
N ASN A 65 -0.55 -2.11 -10.80
CA ASN A 65 0.84 -1.67 -10.62
C ASN A 65 1.03 -0.74 -9.40
N THR A 66 0.35 -1.07 -8.31
CA THR A 66 0.37 -0.28 -7.08
C THR A 66 1.24 -0.96 -6.01
N PRO A 67 2.32 -0.30 -5.54
CA PRO A 67 3.22 -0.88 -4.55
C PRO A 67 2.54 -1.06 -3.18
N LEU A 68 3.11 -1.93 -2.35
CA LEU A 68 2.64 -2.21 -0.98
C LEU A 68 1.20 -2.74 -0.93
N THR A 69 0.86 -3.57 -1.92
CA THR A 69 -0.41 -4.32 -2.00
C THR A 69 -0.24 -5.81 -1.69
N TYR A 70 1.01 -6.29 -1.54
CA TYR A 70 1.31 -7.66 -1.11
C TYR A 70 1.54 -7.76 0.41
N PRO A 71 1.06 -8.82 1.08
CA PRO A 71 0.18 -9.85 0.54
C PRO A 71 -1.26 -9.33 0.41
N PRO A 72 -2.04 -9.78 -0.59
CA PRO A 72 -3.43 -9.34 -0.76
C PRO A 72 -4.30 -9.58 0.48
N SER A 73 -3.98 -10.59 1.31
CA SER A 73 -4.68 -10.88 2.56
C SER A 73 -4.66 -9.72 3.56
N ALA A 74 -3.73 -8.77 3.44
CA ALA A 74 -3.69 -7.57 4.25
C ALA A 74 -4.69 -6.48 3.80
N LEU A 75 -5.24 -6.59 2.58
CA LEU A 75 -6.14 -5.59 2.02
C LEU A 75 -7.59 -5.84 2.44
N VAL A 76 -8.29 -4.76 2.77
CA VAL A 76 -9.72 -4.82 3.13
C VAL A 76 -10.59 -4.84 1.88
N GLY A 77 -11.58 -5.73 1.85
CA GLY A 77 -12.61 -5.72 0.81
C GLY A 77 -12.23 -6.41 -0.50
N LEU A 78 -11.28 -7.37 -0.47
CA LEU A 78 -10.79 -8.14 -1.64
C LEU A 78 -11.87 -8.61 -2.64
N LYS A 79 -13.06 -9.01 -2.16
CA LYS A 79 -14.18 -9.43 -3.05
C LYS A 79 -14.65 -8.35 -4.03
N ARG A 80 -14.31 -7.08 -3.79
CA ARG A 80 -14.66 -5.92 -4.61
C ARG A 80 -13.46 -5.27 -5.30
N LEU A 81 -12.29 -5.91 -5.18
CA LEU A 81 -11.03 -5.41 -5.70
C LEU A 81 -10.50 -6.39 -6.75
N THR A 82 -10.27 -5.89 -7.96
CA THR A 82 -9.42 -6.56 -8.95
C THR A 82 -8.03 -5.97 -8.83
N LEU A 83 -7.04 -6.79 -8.49
CA LEU A 83 -5.67 -6.35 -8.22
C LEU A 83 -4.71 -6.99 -9.22
N ALA A 84 -4.19 -6.17 -10.13
CA ALA A 84 -3.01 -6.52 -10.92
C ALA A 84 -1.77 -6.05 -10.15
N SER A 85 -1.03 -6.99 -9.58
CA SER A 85 0.12 -6.71 -8.71
C SER A 85 1.21 -5.91 -9.43
N ASP A 86 2.01 -5.17 -8.65
CA ASP A 86 3.15 -4.41 -9.15
C ASP A 86 4.44 -5.24 -9.20
N TRP A 87 5.52 -4.65 -9.71
CA TRP A 87 6.85 -5.27 -9.79
C TRP A 87 7.46 -5.62 -8.43
N ALA A 88 7.15 -4.86 -7.37
CA ALA A 88 7.71 -5.10 -6.05
C ALA A 88 6.98 -6.24 -5.28
N SER A 89 5.93 -6.82 -5.86
CA SER A 89 5.24 -7.96 -5.28
C SER A 89 6.10 -9.23 -5.40
N PRO A 90 6.38 -9.96 -4.31
CA PRO A 90 7.10 -11.24 -4.36
C PRO A 90 6.40 -12.31 -5.24
N LYS A 91 5.09 -12.18 -5.44
CA LYS A 91 4.30 -13.05 -6.31
C LYS A 91 3.37 -12.22 -7.18
N GLN A 92 3.43 -12.42 -8.48
CA GLN A 92 2.52 -11.75 -9.41
C GLN A 92 1.13 -12.37 -9.34
N ALA A 93 0.09 -11.53 -9.25
CA ALA A 93 -1.31 -11.92 -9.29
C ALA A 93 -2.09 -10.94 -10.18
N ILE A 94 -3.08 -11.46 -10.91
CA ILE A 94 -4.02 -10.72 -11.76
C ILE A 94 -5.43 -10.96 -11.23
#